data_AF-A0AAU2TSX8-F1
#
_entry.id   AF-A0AAU2TSX8-F1
#
_cell.length_a   1.000
_cell.length_b   1.000
_cell.length_c   1.000
_cell.angle_alpha   90.00
_cell.angle_beta   90.00
_cell.angle_gamma   90.00
#
_symmetry.space_group_name_H-M   'P 1'
#
loop_
_entity.id
_entity.type
_entity.pdbx_description
1 polymer ?
#
loop_
_entity_poly.entity_id
_entity_poly.type
_entity_poly.pdbx_seq_one_letter_code
_entity_poly.pdbx_strand_id
1 'polypeptide(L)'
;MIKEKTFEATSSLLTELLATQPRYRTRWRARVQRDRSGGRVSIAAVAQVLAEHLWESGEFPESEQSLPRIQKDRVRRALDGTMITAETLTWLIDAFHLDERDAECLRATHESDSGNRPDGISDAVQEPREMIRRQWHRTVTVFERYFFDCDGQLTERRTKHVIMALEDGVDSYLFNHESSVEAIEVLHGGTLGPEHRYDGLVSHEILFPQPLKQGQRTSFEYRTAYRPAPHPPQEVRRPARGRIENFDMAVHFEPRRLPSRLWWATWSDHHLGDPVQLEPAQVCDTGSAHRYVPFVERSVVGFRWNW
;
A
#
# COMPACT_ATOMS: atom_id res chain seq x y z
N MET A 1 -9.42 3.08 16.69
CA MET A 1 -8.61 3.42 15.50
C MET A 1 -7.44 2.46 15.42
N ILE A 2 -7.64 1.31 14.75
CA ILE A 2 -6.53 0.46 14.33
C ILE A 2 -5.83 1.26 13.24
N LYS A 3 -4.56 1.64 13.47
CA LYS A 3 -3.79 2.42 12.49
C LYS A 3 -3.55 1.53 11.25
N GLU A 4 -3.54 2.15 10.07
CA GLU A 4 -3.36 1.46 8.79
C GLU A 4 -2.00 0.76 8.73
N LYS A 5 -1.98 -0.52 8.35
CA LYS A 5 -0.79 -1.38 8.40
C LYS A 5 0.12 -1.21 7.16
N THR A 6 0.77 -0.07 7.03
CA THR A 6 1.66 0.29 5.90
C THR A 6 2.83 -0.69 5.64
N PHE A 7 3.20 -1.51 6.63
CA PHE A 7 4.30 -2.48 6.63
C PHE A 7 3.80 -3.85 7.13
N GLU A 8 2.63 -4.27 6.64
CA GLU A 8 1.97 -5.46 7.17
C GLU A 8 2.79 -6.73 6.97
N ALA A 9 3.43 -6.90 5.81
CA ALA A 9 4.27 -8.05 5.50
C ALA A 9 5.51 -8.09 6.40
N THR A 10 6.28 -6.99 6.45
CA THR A 10 7.46 -6.88 7.35
C THR A 10 7.05 -7.07 8.81
N SER A 11 5.91 -6.54 9.24
CA SER A 11 5.42 -6.68 10.62
C SER A 11 4.98 -8.08 10.97
N SER A 12 4.38 -8.80 10.02
CA SER A 12 3.89 -10.15 10.22
C SER A 12 5.07 -11.10 10.28
N LEU A 13 6.02 -10.98 9.34
CA LEU A 13 7.27 -11.71 9.35
C LEU A 13 8.09 -11.44 10.63
N LEU A 14 8.27 -10.17 11.00
CA LEU A 14 8.94 -9.80 12.25
C LEU A 14 8.21 -10.36 13.49
N THR A 15 6.89 -10.20 13.57
CA THR A 15 6.10 -10.69 14.72
C THR A 15 6.12 -12.22 14.80
N GLU A 16 6.09 -12.91 13.66
CA GLU A 16 6.21 -14.36 13.56
C GLU A 16 7.60 -14.83 14.01
N LEU A 17 8.68 -14.29 13.44
CA LEU A 17 10.05 -14.62 13.84
C LEU A 17 10.27 -14.42 15.34
N LEU A 18 9.77 -13.32 15.91
CA LEU A 18 9.82 -13.08 17.36
C LEU A 18 8.93 -14.02 18.18
N ALA A 19 7.87 -14.60 17.61
CA ALA A 19 6.94 -15.51 18.29
C ALA A 19 7.34 -16.98 18.22
N THR A 20 7.86 -17.43 17.07
CA THR A 20 8.05 -18.85 16.73
C THR A 20 9.50 -19.30 16.92
N GLN A 21 10.49 -18.49 16.52
CA GLN A 21 11.91 -18.87 16.59
C GLN A 21 12.43 -18.81 18.04
N PRO A 22 12.91 -19.93 18.63
CA PRO A 22 13.29 -19.98 20.04
C PRO A 22 14.37 -18.96 20.44
N ARG A 23 15.35 -18.73 19.56
CA ARG A 23 16.48 -17.80 19.77
C ARG A 23 16.03 -16.35 19.93
N TYR A 24 15.16 -15.85 19.06
CA TYR A 24 14.67 -14.47 19.14
C TYR A 24 13.61 -14.32 20.24
N ARG A 25 12.75 -15.34 20.42
CA ARG A 25 11.68 -15.35 21.43
C ARG A 25 12.19 -15.27 22.86
N THR A 26 13.31 -15.93 23.17
CA THR A 26 13.86 -16.00 24.53
C THR A 26 14.25 -14.61 25.05
N ARG A 27 14.78 -13.73 24.17
CA ARG A 27 15.25 -12.39 24.54
C ARG A 27 14.15 -11.49 25.10
N TRP A 28 13.05 -11.32 24.36
CA TRP A 28 11.95 -10.47 24.85
C TRP A 28 11.19 -11.13 26.01
N ARG A 29 11.12 -12.47 26.07
CA ARG A 29 10.47 -13.17 27.19
C ARG A 29 11.13 -12.90 28.54
N ALA A 30 12.46 -12.79 28.59
CA ALA A 30 13.21 -12.48 29.81
C ALA A 30 12.85 -11.12 30.43
N ARG A 31 12.13 -10.25 29.70
CA ARG A 31 11.79 -8.87 30.11
C ARG A 31 10.29 -8.64 30.34
N VAL A 32 9.48 -9.70 30.34
CA VAL A 32 8.04 -9.62 30.65
C VAL A 32 7.82 -9.56 32.17
N GLN A 33 7.47 -8.38 32.69
CA GLN A 33 7.21 -8.21 34.14
C GLN A 33 5.82 -8.73 34.61
N ARG A 34 4.82 -8.78 33.71
CA ARG A 34 3.47 -9.31 33.98
C ARG A 34 2.88 -9.90 32.70
N ASP A 35 2.58 -11.19 32.67
CA ASP A 35 2.00 -11.80 31.47
C ASP A 35 0.48 -11.60 31.39
N ARG A 36 0.09 -10.61 30.58
CA ARG A 36 -1.31 -10.36 30.16
C ARG A 36 -1.52 -10.69 28.68
N SER A 37 -0.52 -11.29 28.05
CA SER A 37 -0.36 -11.42 26.60
C SER A 37 -0.86 -12.76 26.06
N GLY A 38 -1.12 -13.74 26.94
CA GLY A 38 -1.61 -15.07 26.55
C GLY A 38 -0.66 -15.80 25.59
N GLY A 39 0.66 -15.60 25.75
CA GLY A 39 1.69 -16.18 24.89
C GLY A 39 2.03 -15.39 23.61
N ARG A 40 1.32 -14.30 23.30
CA ARG A 40 1.62 -13.38 22.17
C ARG A 40 2.84 -12.50 22.45
N VAL A 41 3.44 -11.93 21.40
CA VAL A 41 4.61 -11.04 21.50
C VAL A 41 4.26 -9.78 22.32
N SER A 42 5.04 -9.52 23.37
CA SER A 42 4.80 -8.39 24.27
C SER A 42 5.49 -7.13 23.75
N ILE A 43 4.70 -6.19 23.20
CA ILE A 43 5.16 -4.88 22.70
C ILE A 43 6.05 -4.15 23.72
N ALA A 44 5.69 -4.18 25.01
CA ALA A 44 6.47 -3.51 26.06
C ALA A 44 7.82 -4.17 26.31
N ALA A 45 7.91 -5.50 26.17
CA ALA A 45 9.16 -6.23 26.33
C ALA A 45 10.07 -6.11 25.10
N VAL A 46 9.51 -6.09 23.88
CA VAL A 46 10.26 -5.80 22.66
C VAL A 46 10.80 -4.36 22.68
N ALA A 47 10.02 -3.38 23.16
CA ALA A 47 10.49 -2.01 23.35
C ALA A 47 11.60 -1.89 24.39
N GLN A 48 11.61 -2.74 25.42
CA GLN A 48 12.69 -2.80 26.40
C GLN A 48 13.98 -3.38 25.80
N VAL A 49 13.89 -4.46 25.02
CA VAL A 49 15.04 -5.04 24.30
C VAL A 49 15.64 -4.02 23.33
N LEU A 50 14.80 -3.31 22.57
CA LEU A 50 15.25 -2.26 21.66
C LEU A 50 15.92 -1.09 22.40
N ALA A 51 15.34 -0.63 23.52
CA ALA A 51 15.92 0.48 24.28
C ALA A 51 17.29 0.15 24.88
N GLU A 52 17.48 -1.08 25.38
CA GLU A 52 18.79 -1.51 25.89
C GLU A 52 19.83 -1.62 24.79
N HIS A 53 19.48 -2.18 23.62
CA HIS A 53 20.40 -2.17 22.47
C HIS A 53 20.78 -0.75 22.02
N LEU A 54 19.83 0.19 22.02
CA LEU A 54 20.10 1.60 21.68
C LEU A 54 20.96 2.33 22.73
N TRP A 55 20.97 1.87 23.98
CA TRP A 55 21.91 2.35 25.00
C TRP A 55 23.29 1.69 24.84
N GLU A 56 23.36 0.38 24.67
CA GLU A 56 24.60 -0.39 24.53
C GLU A 56 25.39 -0.05 23.24
N SER A 57 24.68 0.32 22.16
CA SER A 57 25.28 0.80 20.90
C SER A 57 25.68 2.29 20.92
N GLY A 58 25.19 3.06 21.90
CA GLY A 58 25.43 4.50 22.00
C GLY A 58 24.55 5.40 21.13
N GLU A 59 23.55 4.85 20.43
CA GLU A 59 22.55 5.60 19.65
C GLU A 59 21.74 6.58 20.53
N PHE A 60 21.54 6.25 21.82
CA PHE A 60 20.92 7.11 22.82
C PHE A 60 21.65 7.03 24.17
N PRO A 61 21.68 8.11 24.98
CA PRO A 61 22.32 8.08 26.30
C PRO A 61 21.48 7.32 27.34
N GLU A 62 22.13 6.51 28.18
CA GLU A 62 21.51 5.76 29.30
C GLU A 62 20.73 6.65 30.30
N SER A 63 21.07 7.93 30.39
CA SER A 63 20.38 8.89 31.24
C SER A 63 18.95 9.20 30.77
N GLU A 64 18.59 8.89 29.52
CA GLU A 64 17.23 9.07 28.99
C GLU A 64 16.29 7.92 29.42
N GLN A 65 16.03 7.83 30.72
CA GLN A 65 15.20 6.77 31.33
C GLN A 65 13.75 6.69 30.80
N SER A 66 13.30 7.70 30.04
CA SER A 66 11.98 7.70 29.40
C SER A 66 11.95 6.96 28.04
N LEU A 67 13.12 6.64 27.47
CA LEU A 67 13.27 6.06 26.13
C LEU A 67 12.46 4.78 25.90
N PRO A 68 12.37 3.79 26.81
CA PRO A 68 11.54 2.60 26.60
C PRO A 68 10.05 2.93 26.44
N ARG A 69 9.57 4.01 27.09
CA ARG A 69 8.18 4.47 26.98
C ARG A 69 7.93 5.22 25.66
N ILE A 70 8.93 5.93 25.14
CA ILE A 70 8.89 6.60 23.83
C ILE A 70 8.92 5.56 22.71
N GLN A 71 9.89 4.64 22.73
CA GLN A 71 10.03 3.60 21.70
C GLN A 71 8.87 2.60 21.71
N LYS A 72 8.14 2.43 22.82
CA LYS A 72 6.94 1.60 22.88
C LYS A 72 5.91 1.93 21.80
N ASP A 73 5.71 3.20 21.46
CA ASP A 73 4.77 3.62 20.40
C ASP A 73 5.37 3.53 18.98
N ARG A 74 6.70 3.37 18.85
CA ARG A 74 7.37 3.03 17.58
C ARG A 74 7.34 1.51 17.37
N VAL A 75 7.77 0.71 18.34
CA VAL A 75 7.68 -0.77 18.34
C VAL A 75 6.24 -1.25 18.21
N ARG A 76 5.29 -0.60 18.89
CA ARG A 76 3.87 -0.87 18.66
C ARG A 76 3.51 -0.66 17.20
N ARG A 77 3.87 0.49 16.62
CA ARG A 77 3.59 0.75 15.21
C ARG A 77 4.31 -0.21 14.28
N ALA A 78 5.46 -0.76 14.66
CA ALA A 78 6.20 -1.74 13.87
C ALA A 78 5.58 -3.14 13.93
N LEU A 79 5.24 -3.66 15.12
CA LEU A 79 4.61 -4.98 15.29
C LEU A 79 3.11 -4.96 14.89
N ASP A 80 2.42 -3.86 15.15
CA ASP A 80 1.11 -3.59 14.54
C ASP A 80 1.26 -3.26 13.04
N GLY A 81 2.46 -3.21 12.45
CA GLY A 81 2.71 -3.02 11.01
C GLY A 81 2.30 -1.69 10.41
N THR A 82 1.98 -0.71 11.23
CA THR A 82 1.45 0.58 10.80
C THR A 82 2.49 1.57 10.32
N MET A 83 3.74 1.41 10.77
CA MET A 83 4.91 2.15 10.30
C MET A 83 6.18 1.43 10.74
N ILE A 84 7.04 1.05 9.78
CA ILE A 84 8.40 0.55 9.98
C ILE A 84 9.29 1.36 9.05
N THR A 85 10.15 2.24 9.58
CA THR A 85 11.20 2.85 8.74
C THR A 85 12.32 1.82 8.52
N ALA A 86 13.13 1.96 7.46
CA ALA A 86 14.27 1.06 7.24
C ALA A 86 15.20 1.05 8.46
N GLU A 87 15.50 2.22 9.03
CA GLU A 87 16.13 2.42 10.34
C GLU A 87 15.46 1.63 11.47
N THR A 88 14.12 1.73 11.62
CA THR A 88 13.38 0.98 12.66
C THR A 88 13.53 -0.53 12.45
N LEU A 89 13.60 -1.01 11.21
CA LEU A 89 13.83 -2.43 10.94
C LEU A 89 15.27 -2.85 11.24
N THR A 90 16.28 -2.09 10.81
CA THR A 90 17.69 -2.40 11.06
C THR A 90 17.96 -2.54 12.56
N TRP A 91 17.51 -1.60 13.39
CA TRP A 91 17.65 -1.72 14.84
C TRP A 91 16.91 -2.95 15.43
N LEU A 92 15.80 -3.39 14.82
CA LEU A 92 15.11 -4.61 15.23
C LEU A 92 15.83 -5.88 14.76
N ILE A 93 16.55 -5.83 13.63
CA ILE A 93 17.44 -6.89 13.15
C ILE A 93 18.63 -7.06 14.11
N ASP A 94 19.30 -5.95 14.43
CA ASP A 94 20.53 -5.96 15.25
C ASP A 94 20.24 -6.28 16.73
N ALA A 95 19.24 -5.65 17.35
CA ALA A 95 18.87 -5.91 18.75
C ALA A 95 18.43 -7.36 18.99
N PHE A 96 17.85 -8.03 17.99
CA PHE A 96 17.49 -9.45 18.08
C PHE A 96 18.58 -10.39 17.54
N HIS A 97 19.68 -9.85 17.00
CA HIS A 97 20.75 -10.61 16.33
C HIS A 97 20.15 -11.69 15.41
N LEU A 98 19.27 -11.24 14.49
CA LEU A 98 18.70 -12.10 13.45
C LEU A 98 19.81 -12.65 12.56
N ASP A 99 19.67 -13.91 12.12
CA ASP A 99 20.65 -14.47 11.18
C ASP A 99 20.52 -13.85 9.79
N GLU A 100 21.59 -13.89 8.99
CA GLU A 100 21.66 -13.14 7.73
C GLU A 100 20.51 -13.47 6.78
N ARG A 101 20.06 -14.73 6.78
CA ARG A 101 18.93 -15.17 5.94
C ARG A 101 17.61 -14.57 6.41
N ASP A 102 17.32 -14.60 7.71
CA ASP A 102 16.12 -13.96 8.26
C ASP A 102 16.19 -12.42 8.11
N ALA A 103 17.38 -11.83 8.23
CA ALA A 103 17.63 -10.39 8.10
C ALA A 103 17.55 -9.89 6.65
N GLU A 104 18.04 -10.66 5.67
CA GLU A 104 17.91 -10.36 4.24
C GLU A 104 16.48 -10.59 3.77
N CYS A 105 15.78 -11.61 4.29
CA CYS A 105 14.35 -11.82 4.04
C CYS A 105 13.49 -10.67 4.61
N LEU A 106 13.78 -10.21 5.84
CA LEU A 106 13.16 -9.02 6.42
C LEU A 106 13.47 -7.75 5.62
N ARG A 107 14.72 -7.52 5.22
CA ARG A 107 15.12 -6.35 4.42
C ARG A 107 14.49 -6.36 3.03
N ALA A 108 14.43 -7.49 2.33
CA ALA A 108 13.73 -7.60 1.05
C ALA A 108 12.20 -7.41 1.19
N THR A 109 11.60 -7.95 2.25
CA THR A 109 10.18 -7.72 2.58
C THR A 109 9.92 -6.24 2.89
N HIS A 110 10.88 -5.57 3.53
CA HIS A 110 10.77 -4.17 3.90
C HIS A 110 11.12 -3.21 2.77
N GLU A 111 12.03 -3.53 1.88
CA GLU A 111 12.25 -2.81 0.62
C GLU A 111 11.05 -3.00 -0.31
N SER A 112 10.30 -4.12 -0.19
CA SER A 112 8.98 -4.25 -0.82
C SER A 112 7.93 -3.34 -0.17
N ASP A 113 7.94 -3.22 1.17
CA ASP A 113 7.05 -2.31 1.92
C ASP A 113 7.51 -0.81 1.88
N SER A 114 8.77 -0.50 1.51
CA SER A 114 9.39 0.83 1.67
C SER A 114 10.05 1.43 0.43
N GLY A 115 10.41 0.61 -0.56
CA GLY A 115 11.13 0.95 -1.80
C GLY A 115 10.36 1.86 -2.76
N ASN A 116 9.37 2.57 -2.23
CA ASN A 116 8.71 3.66 -2.87
C ASN A 116 8.29 4.72 -1.83
N ARG A 117 9.30 5.33 -1.19
CA ARG A 117 9.39 6.77 -0.83
C ARG A 117 10.82 7.33 -1.11
N PRO A 118 10.96 8.49 -1.81
CA PRO A 118 11.37 8.34 -3.22
C PRO A 118 12.09 9.53 -3.92
N ASP A 119 12.31 9.33 -5.23
CA ASP A 119 12.02 10.32 -6.28
C ASP A 119 10.60 10.09 -6.84
N GLY A 120 9.68 11.06 -6.67
CA GLY A 120 8.27 10.83 -6.98
C GLY A 120 7.97 10.63 -8.46
N ILE A 121 6.94 9.84 -8.78
CA ILE A 121 6.45 9.76 -10.15
C ILE A 121 5.53 10.96 -10.40
N SER A 122 6.13 12.10 -10.73
CA SER A 122 5.42 13.33 -11.08
C SER A 122 5.60 13.77 -12.53
N ASP A 123 4.62 14.52 -13.04
CA ASP A 123 4.69 15.28 -14.29
C ASP A 123 4.97 14.46 -15.57
N ALA A 124 4.66 13.16 -15.57
CA ALA A 124 4.75 12.34 -16.78
C ALA A 124 3.68 12.74 -17.81
N VAL A 125 2.49 13.15 -17.35
CA VAL A 125 1.41 13.66 -18.22
C VAL A 125 1.64 15.12 -18.56
N GLN A 126 1.93 15.38 -19.83
CA GLN A 126 2.18 16.73 -20.35
C GLN A 126 0.89 17.54 -20.50
N GLU A 127 -0.17 16.91 -21.03
CA GLU A 127 -1.47 17.56 -21.30
C GLU A 127 -2.58 16.93 -20.42
N PRO A 128 -3.03 17.62 -19.37
CA PRO A 128 -4.15 17.14 -18.56
C PRO A 128 -5.46 17.21 -19.35
N ARG A 129 -6.13 16.06 -19.52
CA ARG A 129 -7.51 16.01 -20.03
C ARG A 129 -8.44 16.75 -19.07
N GLU A 130 -9.42 17.47 -19.61
CA GLU A 130 -10.46 18.09 -18.78
C GLU A 130 -11.25 17.04 -17.98
N MET A 131 -11.94 17.49 -16.93
CA MET A 131 -12.85 16.67 -16.13
C MET A 131 -14.21 17.34 -16.05
N ILE A 132 -15.27 16.52 -16.07
CA ILE A 132 -16.64 16.99 -15.77
C ILE A 132 -16.79 17.59 -14.36
N ARG A 133 -15.87 17.25 -13.44
CA ARG A 133 -15.78 17.82 -12.08
C ARG A 133 -14.31 18.02 -11.67
N ARG A 134 -14.00 19.16 -11.03
CA ARG A 134 -12.65 19.40 -10.44
C ARG A 134 -12.40 18.50 -9.23
N GLN A 135 -11.13 18.30 -8.87
CA GLN A 135 -10.77 17.51 -7.69
C GLN A 135 -10.82 18.37 -6.41
N TRP A 136 -11.85 18.18 -5.57
CA TRP A 136 -12.01 18.92 -4.28
C TRP A 136 -11.33 18.25 -3.07
N HIS A 137 -10.51 17.23 -3.29
CA HIS A 137 -9.90 16.42 -2.24
C HIS A 137 -8.44 16.10 -2.55
N ARG A 138 -7.65 15.85 -1.52
CA ARG A 138 -6.34 15.18 -1.64
C ARG A 138 -6.51 13.71 -1.31
N THR A 139 -5.91 12.84 -2.10
CA THR A 139 -5.94 11.40 -1.82
C THR A 139 -4.77 11.05 -0.91
N VAL A 140 -5.07 10.48 0.26
CA VAL A 140 -4.11 10.25 1.37
C VAL A 140 -3.53 8.83 1.33
N THR A 141 -4.32 7.86 0.91
CA THR A 141 -3.91 6.46 0.69
C THR A 141 -4.75 5.88 -0.44
N VAL A 142 -4.18 5.04 -1.29
CA VAL A 142 -4.91 4.19 -2.25
C VAL A 142 -4.31 2.80 -2.27
N PHE A 143 -5.13 1.78 -2.08
CA PHE A 143 -4.79 0.41 -2.44
C PHE A 143 -5.60 -0.01 -3.65
N GLU A 144 -4.95 -0.61 -4.64
CA GLU A 144 -5.57 -1.14 -5.83
C GLU A 144 -5.08 -2.55 -6.13
N ARG A 145 -6.01 -3.45 -6.44
CA ARG A 145 -5.76 -4.87 -6.69
C ARG A 145 -6.51 -5.32 -7.93
N TYR A 146 -5.81 -5.94 -8.87
CA TYR A 146 -6.37 -6.53 -10.09
C TYR A 146 -6.23 -8.06 -10.04
N PHE A 147 -7.27 -8.77 -10.43
CA PHE A 147 -7.32 -10.24 -10.38
C PHE A 147 -7.59 -10.83 -11.77
N PHE A 148 -6.69 -11.70 -12.22
CA PHE A 148 -6.75 -12.37 -13.52
C PHE A 148 -7.01 -13.87 -13.37
N ASP A 149 -7.82 -14.44 -14.26
CA ASP A 149 -8.17 -15.86 -14.25
C ASP A 149 -7.19 -16.76 -15.04
N CYS A 150 -7.50 -18.05 -15.17
CA CYS A 150 -6.71 -19.00 -15.97
C CYS A 150 -6.67 -18.69 -17.47
N ASP A 151 -7.60 -17.87 -17.97
CA ASP A 151 -7.62 -17.37 -19.34
C ASP A 151 -6.90 -16.01 -19.50
N GLY A 152 -6.33 -15.48 -18.40
CA GLY A 152 -5.63 -14.20 -18.35
C GLY A 152 -6.57 -13.00 -18.44
N GLN A 153 -7.88 -13.21 -18.29
CA GLN A 153 -8.87 -12.15 -18.33
C GLN A 153 -8.91 -11.42 -16.99
N LEU A 154 -9.01 -10.09 -17.03
CA LEU A 154 -9.29 -9.31 -15.83
C LEU A 154 -10.72 -9.63 -15.38
N THR A 155 -10.89 -10.11 -14.15
CA THR A 155 -12.20 -10.48 -13.59
C THR A 155 -12.68 -9.43 -12.58
N GLU A 156 -11.79 -8.93 -11.73
CA GLU A 156 -12.12 -7.98 -10.66
C GLU A 156 -10.99 -6.97 -10.44
N ARG A 157 -11.37 -5.70 -10.20
CA ARG A 157 -10.51 -4.68 -9.57
C ARG A 157 -11.11 -4.29 -8.22
N ARG A 158 -10.33 -4.34 -7.15
CA ARG A 158 -10.71 -3.76 -5.84
C ARG A 158 -9.89 -2.50 -5.59
N THR A 159 -10.56 -1.45 -5.13
CA THR A 159 -9.92 -0.17 -4.82
C THR A 159 -10.42 0.35 -3.47
N LYS A 160 -9.47 0.59 -2.55
CA LYS A 160 -9.70 1.23 -1.26
C LYS A 160 -9.04 2.60 -1.25
N HIS A 161 -9.77 3.61 -0.78
CA HIS A 161 -9.33 4.99 -0.69
C HIS A 161 -9.35 5.50 0.75
N VAL A 162 -8.39 6.38 1.05
CA VAL A 162 -8.52 7.41 2.09
C VAL A 162 -8.35 8.76 1.41
N ILE A 163 -9.29 9.67 1.58
CA ILE A 163 -9.21 11.05 1.07
C ILE A 163 -9.33 12.07 2.19
N MET A 164 -8.87 13.29 1.93
CA MET A 164 -9.03 14.46 2.78
C MET A 164 -9.67 15.58 1.96
N ALA A 165 -10.78 16.13 2.43
CA ALA A 165 -11.44 17.24 1.75
C ALA A 165 -10.56 18.50 1.83
N LEU A 166 -10.43 19.23 0.72
CA LEU A 166 -9.67 20.48 0.64
C LEU A 166 -10.54 21.72 0.88
N GLU A 167 -11.85 21.57 0.77
CA GLU A 167 -12.89 22.59 0.91
C GLU A 167 -14.05 22.01 1.76
N ASP A 168 -14.95 22.85 2.25
CA ASP A 168 -16.20 22.40 2.87
C ASP A 168 -17.20 21.92 1.79
N GLY A 169 -18.03 20.93 2.13
CA GLY A 169 -19.13 20.47 1.28
C GLY A 169 -18.78 19.36 0.29
N VAL A 170 -17.63 18.70 0.43
CA VAL A 170 -17.24 17.58 -0.45
C VAL A 170 -18.14 16.36 -0.16
N ASP A 171 -19.09 16.11 -1.05
CA ASP A 171 -20.16 15.10 -0.92
C ASP A 171 -19.92 13.82 -1.73
N SER A 172 -18.92 13.82 -2.61
CA SER A 172 -18.76 12.79 -3.64
C SER A 172 -17.30 12.57 -4.05
N TYR A 173 -17.01 11.40 -4.61
CA TYR A 173 -15.74 11.06 -5.26
C TYR A 173 -15.99 10.50 -6.67
N LEU A 174 -15.47 11.17 -7.70
CA LEU A 174 -15.56 10.72 -9.09
C LEU A 174 -14.39 9.80 -9.43
N PHE A 175 -14.66 8.65 -10.05
CA PHE A 175 -13.63 7.76 -10.59
C PHE A 175 -13.95 7.33 -12.03
N ASN A 176 -12.90 7.18 -12.83
CA ASN A 176 -12.98 6.75 -14.22
C ASN A 176 -12.78 5.23 -14.31
N HIS A 177 -13.34 4.61 -15.34
CA HIS A 177 -13.11 3.18 -15.63
C HIS A 177 -13.29 2.86 -17.11
N GLU A 178 -12.93 1.63 -17.45
CA GLU A 178 -12.95 1.06 -18.79
C GLU A 178 -14.39 0.71 -19.24
N SER A 179 -14.63 0.63 -20.54
CA SER A 179 -15.94 0.22 -21.09
C SER A 179 -16.26 -1.28 -20.90
N SER A 180 -15.27 -2.10 -20.55
CA SER A 180 -15.40 -3.53 -20.26
C SER A 180 -16.00 -3.83 -18.88
N VAL A 181 -16.14 -2.82 -18.02
CA VAL A 181 -16.81 -2.96 -16.72
C VAL A 181 -18.23 -3.51 -16.89
N GLU A 182 -18.56 -4.47 -16.04
CA GLU A 182 -19.88 -5.12 -15.98
C GLU A 182 -20.71 -4.60 -14.82
N ALA A 183 -20.09 -4.50 -13.64
CA ALA A 183 -20.75 -4.06 -12.42
C ALA A 183 -19.76 -3.32 -11.51
N ILE A 184 -20.29 -2.39 -10.71
CA ILE A 184 -19.57 -1.70 -9.65
C ILE A 184 -20.37 -1.86 -8.37
N GLU A 185 -19.69 -2.24 -7.28
CA GLU A 185 -20.29 -2.37 -5.95
C GLU A 185 -19.46 -1.57 -4.95
N VAL A 186 -20.09 -0.61 -4.27
CA VAL A 186 -19.47 0.12 -3.15
C VAL A 186 -19.65 -0.70 -1.89
N LEU A 187 -18.54 -1.22 -1.36
CA LEU A 187 -18.49 -2.10 -0.20
C LEU A 187 -18.54 -1.30 1.12
N HIS A 188 -17.96 -0.10 1.13
CA HIS A 188 -17.93 0.76 2.32
C HIS A 188 -17.77 2.24 1.97
N GLY A 189 -18.23 3.12 2.87
CA GLY A 189 -17.91 4.55 2.88
C GLY A 189 -18.76 5.45 1.99
N GLY A 190 -19.69 4.90 1.21
CA GLY A 190 -20.62 5.65 0.37
C GLY A 190 -21.63 4.77 -0.35
N THR A 191 -22.26 5.32 -1.38
CA THR A 191 -23.17 4.61 -2.31
C THR A 191 -22.81 4.93 -3.75
N LEU A 192 -23.10 4.03 -4.70
CA LEU A 192 -22.84 4.30 -6.12
C LEU A 192 -23.78 5.39 -6.63
N GLY A 193 -23.20 6.45 -7.20
CA GLY A 193 -23.88 7.61 -7.74
C GLY A 193 -23.99 7.60 -9.27
N PRO A 194 -24.31 8.76 -9.87
CA PRO A 194 -24.52 8.91 -11.31
C PRO A 194 -23.34 8.43 -12.16
N GLU A 195 -23.66 7.89 -13.34
CA GLU A 195 -22.70 7.69 -14.43
C GLU A 195 -22.50 9.01 -15.18
N HIS A 196 -21.25 9.27 -15.59
CA HIS A 196 -20.86 10.37 -16.46
C HIS A 196 -20.08 9.86 -17.66
N ARG A 197 -20.24 10.51 -18.81
CA ARG A 197 -19.48 10.24 -20.05
C ARG A 197 -18.92 11.53 -20.60
N TYR A 198 -17.60 11.63 -20.72
CA TYR A 198 -16.89 12.81 -21.23
C TYR A 198 -15.53 12.39 -21.80
N ASP A 199 -15.07 13.03 -22.88
CA ASP A 199 -13.76 12.76 -23.50
C ASP A 199 -13.46 11.26 -23.78
N GLY A 200 -14.47 10.50 -24.18
CA GLY A 200 -14.37 9.05 -24.40
C GLY A 200 -14.27 8.18 -23.12
N LEU A 201 -14.18 8.80 -21.95
CA LEU A 201 -14.14 8.14 -20.65
C LEU A 201 -15.56 7.85 -20.12
N VAL A 202 -15.70 6.75 -19.38
CA VAL A 202 -16.86 6.47 -18.52
C VAL A 202 -16.43 6.67 -17.07
N SER A 203 -17.33 7.17 -16.23
CA SER A 203 -17.04 7.48 -14.83
C SER A 203 -18.28 7.34 -13.96
N HIS A 204 -18.09 7.02 -12.68
CA HIS A 204 -19.16 7.09 -11.68
C HIS A 204 -18.74 7.92 -10.48
N GLU A 205 -19.73 8.47 -9.78
CA GLU A 205 -19.53 9.03 -8.44
C GLU A 205 -19.72 7.96 -7.35
N ILE A 206 -19.01 8.11 -6.24
CA ILE A 206 -19.34 7.49 -4.95
C ILE A 206 -19.83 8.62 -4.05
N LEU A 207 -21.10 8.58 -3.66
CA LEU A 207 -21.75 9.59 -2.82
C LEU A 207 -21.50 9.26 -1.35
N PHE A 208 -20.98 10.23 -0.59
CA PHE A 208 -20.73 10.08 0.84
C PHE A 208 -22.02 10.26 1.66
N PRO A 209 -22.19 9.57 2.80
CA PRO A 209 -23.40 9.69 3.62
C PRO A 209 -23.62 11.09 4.21
N GLN A 210 -22.54 11.88 4.33
CA GLN A 210 -22.56 13.27 4.76
C GLN A 210 -21.46 14.05 4.03
N PRO A 211 -21.69 15.32 3.63
CA PRO A 211 -20.64 16.18 3.10
C PRO A 211 -19.50 16.39 4.10
N LEU A 212 -18.26 16.31 3.63
CA LEU A 212 -17.07 16.50 4.43
C LEU A 212 -16.77 17.99 4.64
N LYS A 213 -16.19 18.31 5.79
CA LYS A 213 -15.59 19.62 6.07
C LYS A 213 -14.13 19.69 5.61
N GLN A 214 -13.60 20.88 5.38
CA GLN A 214 -12.20 21.10 5.05
C GLN A 214 -11.27 20.41 6.08
N GLY A 215 -10.29 19.65 5.58
CA GLY A 215 -9.35 18.86 6.39
C GLY A 215 -9.93 17.57 6.98
N GLN A 216 -11.25 17.34 6.90
CA GLN A 216 -11.87 16.06 7.31
C GLN A 216 -11.42 14.94 6.38
N ARG A 217 -11.21 13.75 6.95
CA ARG A 217 -10.86 12.54 6.20
C ARG A 217 -12.03 11.57 6.18
N THR A 218 -12.14 10.84 5.07
CA THR A 218 -13.02 9.68 4.95
C THR A 218 -12.30 8.53 4.25
N SER A 219 -12.82 7.32 4.41
CA SER A 219 -12.35 6.11 3.73
C SER A 219 -13.52 5.38 3.09
N PHE A 220 -13.34 4.91 1.87
CA PHE A 220 -14.34 4.16 1.12
C PHE A 220 -13.66 3.05 0.32
N GLU A 221 -14.43 2.01 -0.01
CA GLU A 221 -13.94 0.84 -0.74
C GLU A 221 -15.01 0.38 -1.72
N TYR A 222 -14.58 0.02 -2.93
CA TYR A 222 -15.45 -0.49 -3.98
C TYR A 222 -14.73 -1.56 -4.80
N ARG A 223 -15.53 -2.41 -5.43
CA ARG A 223 -15.06 -3.37 -6.43
C ARG A 223 -15.71 -3.13 -7.78
N THR A 224 -14.96 -3.46 -8.83
CA THR A 224 -15.36 -3.39 -10.23
C THR A 224 -15.23 -4.79 -10.81
N ALA A 225 -16.31 -5.36 -11.35
CA ALA A 225 -16.30 -6.62 -12.09
C ALA A 225 -16.22 -6.34 -13.59
N TYR A 226 -15.58 -7.23 -14.34
CA TYR A 226 -15.25 -7.04 -15.76
C TYR A 226 -15.78 -8.18 -16.63
N ARG A 227 -16.31 -7.83 -17.80
CA ARG A 227 -16.60 -8.80 -18.86
C ARG A 227 -15.29 -9.24 -19.53
N PRO A 228 -15.17 -10.52 -19.94
CA PRO A 228 -14.02 -10.99 -20.71
C PRO A 228 -13.76 -10.13 -21.95
N ALA A 229 -12.51 -9.70 -22.12
CA ALA A 229 -12.09 -8.90 -23.26
C ALA A 229 -11.82 -9.80 -24.49
N PRO A 230 -11.95 -9.28 -25.73
CA PRO A 230 -11.67 -10.05 -26.96
C PRO A 230 -10.25 -10.64 -27.00
N HIS A 231 -9.30 -9.99 -26.32
CA HIS A 231 -7.96 -10.49 -26.07
C HIS A 231 -7.62 -10.27 -24.60
N PRO A 232 -6.92 -11.20 -23.93
CA PRO A 232 -6.46 -11.02 -22.56
C PRO A 232 -5.64 -9.71 -22.43
N PRO A 233 -5.95 -8.83 -21.46
CA PRO A 233 -5.21 -7.58 -21.24
C PRO A 233 -3.72 -7.83 -21.00
N GLN A 234 -2.90 -6.83 -21.33
CA GLN A 234 -1.44 -6.85 -21.18
C GLN A 234 -0.91 -5.71 -20.30
N GLU A 235 -1.80 -4.87 -19.79
CA GLU A 235 -1.47 -3.75 -18.90
C GLU A 235 -2.68 -3.34 -18.06
N VAL A 236 -2.40 -2.69 -16.93
CA VAL A 236 -3.39 -1.97 -16.09
C VAL A 236 -2.80 -0.63 -15.66
N ARG A 237 -3.62 0.42 -15.68
CA ARG A 237 -3.18 1.82 -15.48
C ARG A 237 -3.96 2.52 -14.38
N ARG A 238 -3.25 3.32 -13.57
CA ARG A 238 -3.79 4.21 -12.55
C ARG A 238 -3.47 5.67 -12.89
N PRO A 239 -4.43 6.43 -13.41
CA PRO A 239 -4.40 7.90 -13.46
C PRO A 239 -4.25 8.55 -12.07
N ALA A 240 -3.25 9.42 -11.91
CA ALA A 240 -3.12 10.32 -10.76
C ALA A 240 -3.09 11.78 -11.25
N ARG A 241 -4.27 12.39 -11.32
CA ARG A 241 -4.45 13.77 -11.84
C ARG A 241 -3.87 14.80 -10.86
N GLY A 242 -4.43 14.88 -9.66
CA GLY A 242 -3.77 15.51 -8.50
C GLY A 242 -2.97 14.49 -7.68
N ARG A 243 -2.25 14.99 -6.67
CA ARG A 243 -1.40 14.19 -5.78
C ARG A 243 -2.19 13.12 -5.03
N ILE A 244 -1.91 11.86 -5.38
CA ILE A 244 -2.14 10.71 -4.51
C ILE A 244 -0.95 10.62 -3.56
N GLU A 245 -1.18 10.26 -2.30
CA GLU A 245 -0.16 9.84 -1.33
C GLU A 245 -0.37 8.37 -0.98
N ASN A 246 0.68 7.67 -0.57
CA ASN A 246 0.66 6.25 -0.18
C ASN A 246 -0.18 5.40 -1.17
N PHE A 247 0.19 5.44 -2.45
CA PHE A 247 -0.41 4.60 -3.48
C PHE A 247 0.19 3.20 -3.38
N ASP A 248 -0.60 2.18 -3.69
CA ASP A 248 -0.17 0.80 -3.57
C ASP A 248 -0.94 -0.06 -4.57
N MET A 249 -0.23 -0.75 -5.46
CA MET A 249 -0.82 -1.49 -6.57
C MET A 249 -0.33 -2.94 -6.60
N ALA A 250 -1.23 -3.89 -6.83
CA ALA A 250 -0.85 -5.25 -7.19
C ALA A 250 -1.71 -5.85 -8.30
N VAL A 251 -1.07 -6.74 -9.06
CA VAL A 251 -1.69 -7.65 -10.02
C VAL A 251 -1.56 -9.08 -9.51
N HIS A 252 -2.65 -9.84 -9.54
CA HIS A 252 -2.71 -11.24 -9.12
C HIS A 252 -3.04 -12.11 -10.33
N PHE A 253 -2.09 -12.91 -10.78
CA PHE A 253 -2.26 -13.86 -11.88
C PHE A 253 -2.60 -15.25 -11.33
N GLU A 254 -3.39 -16.01 -12.09
CA GLU A 254 -3.58 -17.44 -11.81
C GLU A 254 -2.22 -18.17 -11.92
N PRO A 255 -1.79 -19.00 -10.94
CA PRO A 255 -0.47 -19.65 -10.96
C PRO A 255 -0.18 -20.53 -12.19
N ARG A 256 -1.21 -20.95 -12.93
CA ARG A 256 -1.09 -21.71 -14.18
C ARG A 256 -0.82 -20.84 -15.42
N ARG A 257 -0.88 -19.51 -15.28
CA ARG A 257 -0.76 -18.52 -16.35
C ARG A 257 -0.06 -17.26 -15.85
N LEU A 258 1.23 -17.39 -15.60
CA LEU A 258 2.10 -16.27 -15.24
C LEU A 258 2.66 -15.59 -16.49
N PRO A 259 2.90 -14.26 -16.47
CA PRO A 259 3.51 -13.55 -17.59
C PRO A 259 4.96 -13.98 -17.85
N SER A 260 5.35 -14.03 -19.12
CA SER A 260 6.72 -14.32 -19.54
C SER A 260 7.71 -13.18 -19.23
N ARG A 261 7.21 -11.93 -19.18
CA ARG A 261 7.94 -10.73 -18.70
C ARG A 261 6.95 -9.73 -18.12
N LEU A 262 7.39 -9.01 -17.07
CA LEU A 262 6.60 -7.99 -16.39
C LEU A 262 7.45 -6.73 -16.18
N TRP A 263 6.81 -5.57 -16.26
CA TRP A 263 7.38 -4.27 -15.99
C TRP A 263 6.45 -3.42 -15.14
N TRP A 264 7.05 -2.61 -14.25
CA TRP A 264 6.43 -1.38 -13.79
C TRP A 264 6.57 -0.32 -14.88
N ALA A 265 5.51 0.44 -15.13
CA ALA A 265 5.40 1.35 -16.26
C ALA A 265 4.81 2.71 -15.87
N THR A 266 5.27 3.74 -16.57
CA THR A 266 4.73 5.12 -16.50
C THR A 266 4.32 5.57 -17.89
N TRP A 267 3.17 6.23 -18.02
CA TRP A 267 2.61 6.75 -19.28
C TRP A 267 2.40 8.27 -19.22
N SER A 268 2.41 8.91 -20.40
CA SER A 268 2.17 10.34 -20.59
C SER A 268 0.74 10.71 -20.98
N ASP A 269 -0.15 9.73 -21.25
CA ASP A 269 -1.60 9.93 -21.39
C ASP A 269 -2.39 9.01 -20.45
N HIS A 270 -3.57 9.48 -20.05
CA HIS A 270 -4.48 8.84 -19.11
C HIS A 270 -5.11 7.53 -19.60
N HIS A 271 -5.11 7.24 -20.91
CA HIS A 271 -5.81 6.08 -21.48
C HIS A 271 -5.10 5.46 -22.71
N LEU A 272 -4.26 6.21 -23.42
CA LEU A 272 -3.68 5.84 -24.72
C LEU A 272 -2.14 5.87 -24.70
N GLY A 273 -1.53 5.47 -25.82
CA GLY A 273 -0.08 5.51 -26.03
C GLY A 273 0.70 4.42 -25.29
N ASP A 274 1.98 4.29 -25.63
CA ASP A 274 2.92 3.37 -24.98
C ASP A 274 3.57 4.01 -23.72
N PRO A 275 4.15 3.20 -22.82
CA PRO A 275 4.90 3.69 -21.67
C PRO A 275 6.08 4.56 -22.08
N VAL A 276 6.30 5.66 -21.35
CA VAL A 276 7.50 6.51 -21.45
C VAL A 276 8.65 5.98 -20.59
N GLN A 277 8.36 5.13 -19.61
CA GLN A 277 9.34 4.47 -18.74
C GLN A 277 8.90 3.03 -18.47
N LEU A 278 9.87 2.11 -18.47
CA LEU A 278 9.70 0.69 -18.15
C LEU A 278 10.81 0.26 -17.20
N GLU A 279 10.43 -0.20 -16.02
CA GLU A 279 11.33 -0.81 -15.04
C GLU A 279 11.01 -2.30 -14.92
N PRO A 280 12.00 -3.22 -15.00
CA PRO A 280 11.76 -4.64 -14.79
C PRO A 280 11.10 -4.90 -13.44
N ALA A 281 10.03 -5.68 -13.43
CA ALA A 281 9.35 -6.13 -12.22
C ALA A 281 9.27 -7.65 -12.21
N GLN A 282 9.10 -8.24 -11.03
CA GLN A 282 9.02 -9.69 -10.86
C GLN A 282 7.66 -10.09 -10.27
N VAL A 283 7.17 -11.24 -10.72
CA VAL A 283 6.07 -11.95 -10.06
C VAL A 283 6.70 -12.79 -8.96
N CYS A 284 6.25 -12.63 -7.72
CA CYS A 284 6.70 -13.47 -6.60
C CYS A 284 6.00 -14.84 -6.62
N ASP A 285 6.51 -15.78 -5.83
CA ASP A 285 6.06 -17.19 -5.80
C ASP A 285 4.55 -17.39 -5.56
N THR A 286 3.84 -16.37 -5.07
CA THR A 286 2.37 -16.37 -4.89
C THR A 286 1.58 -16.03 -6.15
N GLY A 287 2.23 -15.86 -7.31
CA GLY A 287 1.58 -15.50 -8.58
C GLY A 287 1.18 -14.02 -8.67
N SER A 288 1.70 -13.17 -7.81
CA SER A 288 1.39 -11.74 -7.80
C SER A 288 2.61 -10.86 -8.01
N ALA A 289 2.40 -9.65 -8.51
CA ALA A 289 3.41 -8.60 -8.49
C ALA A 289 2.84 -7.36 -7.81
N HIS A 290 3.69 -6.68 -7.05
CA HIS A 290 3.30 -5.60 -6.16
C HIS A 290 4.26 -4.42 -6.30
N ARG A 291 3.72 -3.22 -6.13
CA ARG A 291 4.46 -1.97 -6.10
C ARG A 291 3.70 -1.02 -5.18
N TYR A 292 4.20 -0.88 -3.95
CA TYR A 292 3.98 0.34 -3.19
C TYR A 292 4.49 1.53 -4.03
N VAL A 293 3.87 2.70 -3.93
CA VAL A 293 4.21 3.94 -4.64
C VAL A 293 3.99 5.15 -3.71
N PRO A 294 4.91 6.11 -3.64
CA PRO A 294 4.97 7.09 -2.55
C PRO A 294 3.83 8.09 -2.56
N PHE A 295 3.67 8.56 -3.77
CA PHE A 295 2.90 9.66 -4.25
C PHE A 295 3.00 9.58 -5.76
N VAL A 296 1.91 9.89 -6.43
CA VAL A 296 1.83 10.01 -7.88
C VAL A 296 1.06 11.27 -8.15
N GLU A 297 1.57 12.11 -9.03
CA GLU A 297 1.04 13.47 -9.23
C GLU A 297 1.22 13.89 -10.68
N ARG A 298 0.12 14.15 -11.40
CA ARG A 298 0.15 14.45 -12.84
C ARG A 298 0.86 13.36 -13.67
N SER A 299 0.64 12.11 -13.29
CA SER A 299 1.27 10.93 -13.91
C SER A 299 0.29 9.76 -14.00
N VAL A 300 0.57 8.82 -14.89
CA VAL A 300 -0.19 7.58 -15.06
C VAL A 300 0.78 6.43 -14.88
N VAL A 301 0.47 5.49 -13.99
CA VAL A 301 1.39 4.43 -13.57
C VAL A 301 0.71 3.08 -13.48
N GLY A 302 1.48 1.99 -13.46
CA GLY A 302 0.94 0.65 -13.31
C GLY A 302 1.84 -0.44 -13.88
N PHE A 303 1.24 -1.57 -14.26
CA PHE A 303 1.97 -2.73 -14.74
C PHE A 303 1.69 -2.98 -16.22
N ARG A 304 2.72 -3.45 -16.95
CA ARG A 304 2.61 -4.00 -18.31
C ARG A 304 3.36 -5.33 -18.38
N TRP A 305 2.85 -6.28 -19.15
CA TRP A 305 3.43 -7.61 -19.27
C TRP A 305 3.23 -8.23 -20.65
N ASN A 306 4.00 -9.27 -20.92
CA ASN A 306 3.73 -10.23 -21.97
C ASN A 306 3.25 -11.54 -21.33
N TRP A 307 2.25 -12.18 -21.93
CA TRP A 307 1.85 -13.55 -21.58
C TRP A 307 2.92 -14.58 -21.96
#